data_AF-A0A2B7XXF1-F1
#
_entry.id   AF-A0A2B7XXF1-F1
#
_cell.length_a   1.000
_cell.length_b   1.000
_cell.length_c   1.000
_cell.angle_alpha   90.00
_cell.angle_beta   90.00
_cell.angle_gamma   90.00
#
_symmetry.space_group_name_H-M   'P 1'
#
loop_
_entity.id
_entity.type
_entity.pdbx_description
1 polymer ?
#
loop_
_entity_poly.entity_id
_entity_poly.type
_entity_poly.pdbx_seq_one_letter_code
_entity_poly.pdbx_strand_id
1 'polypeptide(L)'
;MTLSIISEQTGPVSSRIPPHEMGPDEPIMDLSHVAGPSITATHTYRGAPALDILLVPGGLGSLALDQGGNTWIQEFVKSRMDQVDYMVGICAGVGFLAKAGVLEGKRATTSKAFWERATSFGENVNWVPSARWVEDGKIWTSSGVAAGMDMMYALLKHLYGTEKLDPMINNIEYAPHTDPNWDAFSVIHHVPGADPSIPLKDCVGPPGYV
;
A
#
# COMPACT_ATOMS: atom_id res chain seq x y z
N MET A 1 -18.53 11.29 0.19
CA MET A 1 -17.60 10.22 -0.21
C MET A 1 -18.29 8.89 -0.01
N THR A 2 -18.26 8.01 -1.01
CA THR A 2 -18.76 6.63 -0.91
C THR A 2 -17.59 5.67 -0.88
N LEU A 3 -17.63 4.64 -0.03
CA LEU A 3 -16.60 3.61 0.04
C LEU A 3 -17.13 2.32 -0.60
N SER A 4 -16.45 1.84 -1.64
CA SER A 4 -16.69 0.52 -2.22
C SER A 4 -15.57 -0.42 -1.80
N ILE A 5 -15.94 -1.53 -1.16
CA ILE A 5 -15.04 -2.64 -0.84
C ILE A 5 -15.21 -3.70 -1.93
N ILE A 6 -14.13 -3.99 -2.66
CA ILE A 6 -14.13 -4.81 -3.87
C ILE A 6 -13.41 -6.13 -3.61
N SER A 7 -14.04 -7.24 -3.99
CA SER A 7 -13.48 -8.59 -3.85
C SER A 7 -13.95 -9.50 -5.01
N GLU A 8 -13.66 -10.80 -4.95
CA GLU A 8 -14.19 -11.79 -5.90
C GLU A 8 -15.69 -12.05 -5.67
N GLN A 9 -16.14 -11.91 -4.42
CA GLN A 9 -17.51 -12.10 -3.99
C GLN A 9 -17.99 -10.93 -3.12
N THR A 10 -19.30 -10.69 -3.10
CA THR A 10 -19.93 -9.77 -2.15
C THR A 10 -20.20 -10.44 -0.80
N GLY A 11 -20.47 -9.65 0.23
CA GLY A 11 -20.74 -10.15 1.58
C GLY A 11 -19.48 -10.25 2.43
N PRO A 12 -19.52 -10.95 3.57
CA PRO A 12 -18.37 -11.08 4.46
C PRO A 12 -17.18 -11.75 3.77
N VAL A 13 -16.02 -11.07 3.76
CA VAL A 13 -14.74 -11.58 3.29
C VAL A 13 -13.74 -11.50 4.43
N SER A 14 -13.12 -12.63 4.74
CA SER A 14 -12.16 -12.75 5.83
C SER A 14 -10.79 -12.21 5.43
N SER A 15 -10.14 -11.46 6.33
CA SER A 15 -8.72 -11.08 6.19
C SER A 15 -7.77 -12.12 6.78
N ARG A 16 -8.26 -13.32 7.16
CA ARG A 16 -7.40 -14.41 7.62
C ARG A 16 -6.39 -14.76 6.53
N ILE A 17 -5.15 -14.92 6.96
CA ILE A 17 -4.06 -15.31 6.08
C ILE A 17 -4.08 -16.83 5.99
N PRO A 18 -4.32 -17.43 4.81
CA PRO A 18 -4.23 -18.88 4.67
C PRO A 18 -2.78 -19.35 4.88
N PRO A 19 -2.55 -20.60 5.29
CA PRO A 19 -1.21 -21.17 5.37
C PRO A 19 -0.51 -21.07 4.01
N HIS A 20 0.73 -20.59 4.00
CA HIS A 20 1.50 -20.35 2.78
C HIS A 20 3.00 -20.46 3.05
N GLU A 21 3.79 -20.64 1.99
CA GLU A 21 5.24 -20.63 2.06
C GLU A 21 5.77 -19.18 1.99
N MET A 22 6.79 -18.85 2.76
CA MET A 22 7.44 -17.54 2.71
C MET A 22 8.48 -17.45 1.57
N GLY A 23 9.04 -18.59 1.18
CA GLY A 23 10.00 -18.75 0.10
C GLY A 23 10.10 -20.21 -0.35
N PRO A 24 10.80 -20.49 -1.47
CA PRO A 24 11.01 -21.85 -1.96
C PRO A 24 11.66 -22.72 -0.88
N ASP A 25 11.10 -23.91 -0.65
CA ASP A 25 11.57 -24.90 0.33
C ASP A 25 11.53 -24.44 1.81
N GLU A 26 10.83 -23.35 2.13
CA GLU A 26 10.61 -22.92 3.51
C GLU A 26 9.40 -23.62 4.15
N PRO A 27 9.39 -23.85 5.47
CA PRO A 27 8.23 -24.40 6.16
C PRO A 27 6.96 -23.56 5.95
N ILE A 28 5.81 -24.22 5.87
CA ILE A 28 4.51 -23.53 5.82
C ILE A 28 4.36 -22.63 7.05
N MET A 29 4.14 -21.35 6.80
CA MET A 29 3.79 -20.38 7.83
C MET A 29 2.29 -20.49 8.15
N ASP A 30 1.97 -20.91 9.37
CA ASP A 30 0.59 -20.95 9.89
C ASP A 30 0.34 -19.80 10.88
N LEU A 31 -0.45 -18.82 10.41
CA LEU A 31 -0.89 -17.66 11.20
C LEU A 31 -2.36 -17.78 11.62
N SER A 32 -2.91 -18.99 11.73
CA SER A 32 -4.30 -19.21 12.16
C SER A 32 -4.64 -18.63 13.54
N HIS A 33 -3.62 -18.42 14.38
CA HIS A 33 -3.70 -17.78 15.69
C HIS A 33 -3.82 -16.24 15.62
N VAL A 34 -3.49 -15.62 14.48
CA VAL A 34 -3.64 -14.19 14.26
C VAL A 34 -5.10 -13.86 13.96
N ALA A 35 -5.60 -12.77 14.55
CA ALA A 35 -6.96 -12.31 14.28
C ALA A 35 -7.12 -11.96 12.79
N GLY A 36 -8.11 -12.57 12.13
CA GLY A 36 -8.51 -12.23 10.77
C GLY A 36 -9.93 -11.68 10.74
N PRO A 37 -10.12 -10.37 10.99
CA PRO A 37 -11.44 -9.75 10.91
C PRO A 37 -12.09 -9.97 9.54
N SER A 38 -13.42 -10.02 9.52
CA SER A 38 -14.18 -10.03 8.27
C SER A 38 -14.64 -8.63 7.92
N ILE A 39 -14.55 -8.29 6.64
CA ILE A 39 -15.01 -7.03 6.07
C ILE A 39 -16.08 -7.36 5.03
N THR A 40 -17.18 -6.60 5.02
CA THR A 40 -18.23 -6.81 4.03
C THR A 40 -17.84 -6.21 2.68
N ALA A 41 -17.52 -7.06 1.71
CA ALA A 41 -17.35 -6.67 0.32
C ALA A 41 -18.69 -6.20 -0.25
N THR A 42 -18.70 -4.98 -0.75
CA THR A 42 -19.89 -4.31 -1.32
C THR A 42 -20.12 -4.67 -2.78
N HIS A 43 -19.04 -4.95 -3.53
CA HIS A 43 -19.07 -5.22 -4.95
C HIS A 43 -18.07 -6.32 -5.29
N THR A 44 -18.35 -7.06 -6.36
CA THR A 44 -17.31 -7.87 -7.01
C THR A 44 -16.46 -7.01 -7.93
N TYR A 45 -15.25 -7.45 -8.29
CA TYR A 45 -14.41 -6.72 -9.26
C TYR A 45 -15.07 -6.53 -10.63
N ARG A 46 -15.97 -7.44 -11.02
CA ARG A 46 -16.78 -7.34 -12.26
C ARG A 46 -17.94 -6.35 -12.15
N GLY A 47 -18.51 -6.21 -10.96
CA GLY A 47 -19.63 -5.32 -10.66
C GLY A 47 -19.22 -4.00 -10.00
N ALA A 48 -17.93 -3.70 -9.92
CA ALA A 48 -17.45 -2.49 -9.26
C ALA A 48 -17.91 -1.23 -10.02
N PRO A 49 -18.38 -0.17 -9.31
CA PRO A 49 -18.83 1.06 -9.93
C PRO A 49 -17.64 1.85 -10.52
N ALA A 50 -17.93 3.02 -11.10
CA ALA A 50 -16.88 4.01 -11.36
C ALA A 50 -16.22 4.42 -10.04
N LEU A 51 -14.90 4.63 -10.07
CA LEU A 51 -14.09 4.95 -8.90
C LEU A 51 -13.23 6.19 -9.20
N ASP A 52 -13.23 7.15 -8.29
CA ASP A 52 -12.31 8.28 -8.36
C ASP A 52 -10.90 7.86 -7.89
N ILE A 53 -10.86 7.04 -6.83
CA ILE A 53 -9.62 6.54 -6.22
C ILE A 53 -9.70 5.02 -6.08
N LEU A 54 -8.70 4.30 -6.62
CA LEU A 54 -8.53 2.86 -6.37
C LEU A 54 -7.34 2.64 -5.41
N LEU A 55 -7.63 2.12 -4.22
CA LEU A 55 -6.63 1.76 -3.22
C LEU A 55 -6.45 0.24 -3.16
N VAL A 56 -5.22 -0.23 -3.37
CA VAL A 56 -4.80 -1.63 -3.25
C VAL A 56 -3.98 -1.80 -1.97
N PRO A 57 -4.58 -2.36 -0.90
CA PRO A 57 -3.85 -2.58 0.35
C PRO A 57 -2.90 -3.77 0.23
N GLY A 58 -1.95 -3.85 1.16
CA GLY A 58 -1.07 -5.02 1.31
C GLY A 58 -1.58 -6.01 2.35
N GLY A 59 -0.65 -6.77 2.91
CA GLY A 59 -0.88 -7.81 3.91
C GLY A 59 -0.20 -9.11 3.51
N LEU A 60 0.05 -10.00 4.46
CA LEU A 60 0.70 -11.28 4.17
C LEU A 60 -0.16 -12.19 3.27
N GLY A 61 -1.48 -12.01 3.26
CA GLY A 61 -2.37 -12.67 2.31
C GLY A 61 -2.02 -12.38 0.84
N SER A 62 -1.29 -11.29 0.55
CA SER A 62 -0.78 -11.00 -0.79
C SER A 62 0.18 -12.08 -1.30
N LEU A 63 0.97 -12.72 -0.42
CA LEU A 63 1.85 -13.83 -0.79
C LEU A 63 1.05 -15.05 -1.23
N ALA A 64 0.05 -15.44 -0.43
CA ALA A 64 -0.79 -16.59 -0.74
C ALA A 64 -1.59 -16.39 -2.04
N LEU A 65 -2.09 -15.17 -2.27
CA LEU A 65 -2.79 -14.81 -3.51
C LEU A 65 -1.85 -14.85 -4.72
N ASP A 66 -0.63 -14.35 -4.57
CA ASP A 66 0.39 -14.34 -5.60
C ASP A 66 0.83 -15.77 -6.02
N GLN A 67 1.01 -16.65 -5.04
CA GLN A 67 1.34 -18.07 -5.25
C GLN A 67 0.17 -18.88 -5.80
N GLY A 68 -1.07 -18.52 -5.46
CA GLY A 68 -2.28 -19.21 -5.89
C GLY A 68 -2.64 -19.05 -7.38
N GLY A 69 -1.91 -18.20 -8.11
CA GLY A 69 -2.09 -18.01 -9.56
C GLY A 69 -3.36 -17.25 -9.96
N ASN A 70 -4.14 -16.74 -8.99
CA ASN A 70 -5.34 -15.96 -9.28
C ASN A 70 -4.97 -14.50 -9.59
N THR A 71 -5.35 -14.03 -10.79
CA THR A 71 -4.94 -12.74 -11.34
C THR A 71 -6.00 -11.65 -11.29
N TRP A 72 -7.14 -11.86 -10.62
CA TRP A 72 -8.26 -10.92 -10.65
C TRP A 72 -7.89 -9.51 -10.17
N ILE A 73 -6.96 -9.38 -9.21
CA ILE A 73 -6.51 -8.08 -8.70
C ILE A 73 -5.74 -7.33 -9.79
N GLN A 74 -4.79 -7.99 -10.45
CA GLN A 74 -3.96 -7.41 -11.50
C GLN A 74 -4.82 -7.03 -12.70
N GLU A 75 -5.76 -7.90 -13.10
CA GLU A 75 -6.73 -7.64 -14.16
C GLU A 75 -7.61 -6.43 -13.82
N PHE A 76 -8.12 -6.38 -12.58
CA PHE A 76 -8.95 -5.27 -12.14
C PHE A 76 -8.18 -3.95 -12.12
N VAL A 77 -6.99 -3.92 -11.50
CA VAL A 77 -6.11 -2.74 -11.47
C VAL A 77 -5.82 -2.24 -12.88
N LYS A 78 -5.39 -3.14 -13.78
CA LYS A 78 -5.09 -2.80 -15.17
C LYS A 78 -6.32 -2.21 -15.88
N SER A 79 -7.50 -2.81 -15.68
CA SER A 79 -8.74 -2.34 -16.30
C SER A 79 -9.19 -0.95 -15.83
N ARG A 80 -8.76 -0.52 -14.64
CA ARG A 80 -9.16 0.75 -14.02
C ARG A 80 -8.15 1.87 -14.15
N MET A 81 -6.92 1.57 -14.59
CA MET A 81 -5.83 2.54 -14.62
C MET A 81 -6.19 3.84 -15.32
N ASP A 82 -6.90 3.79 -16.47
CA ASP A 82 -7.28 4.99 -17.22
C ASP A 82 -8.59 5.64 -16.74
N GLN A 83 -9.33 4.99 -15.84
CA GLN A 83 -10.64 5.43 -15.38
C GLN A 83 -10.60 6.13 -14.02
N VAL A 84 -9.56 5.88 -13.22
CA VAL A 84 -9.39 6.50 -11.89
C VAL A 84 -8.60 7.80 -11.98
N ASP A 85 -8.96 8.75 -11.13
CA ASP A 85 -8.19 9.97 -10.90
C ASP A 85 -6.92 9.69 -10.10
N TYR A 86 -6.97 8.70 -9.18
CA TYR A 86 -5.81 8.27 -8.39
C TYR A 86 -5.73 6.74 -8.24
N MET A 87 -4.52 6.22 -8.39
CA MET A 87 -4.17 4.83 -8.13
C MET A 87 -3.24 4.76 -6.90
N VAL A 88 -3.68 4.09 -5.84
CA VAL A 88 -3.00 4.07 -4.55
C VAL A 88 -2.58 2.65 -4.20
N GLY A 89 -1.29 2.42 -3.95
CA GLY A 89 -0.76 1.13 -3.49
C GLY A 89 -0.11 1.26 -2.13
N ILE A 90 -0.39 0.34 -1.21
CA ILE A 90 0.19 0.36 0.14
C ILE A 90 0.86 -0.98 0.42
N CYS A 91 2.09 -0.96 0.95
CA CYS A 91 2.79 -2.16 1.41
C CYS A 91 2.88 -3.20 0.27
N ALA A 92 2.61 -4.48 0.56
CA ALA A 92 2.62 -5.54 -0.45
C ALA A 92 1.61 -5.33 -1.60
N GLY A 93 0.61 -4.46 -1.42
CA GLY A 93 -0.36 -4.10 -2.45
C GLY A 93 0.29 -3.45 -3.69
N VAL A 94 1.42 -2.77 -3.51
CA VAL A 94 2.19 -2.18 -4.60
C VAL A 94 2.73 -3.26 -5.55
N GLY A 95 3.02 -4.46 -5.05
CA GLY A 95 3.42 -5.59 -5.89
C GLY A 95 2.34 -5.96 -6.91
N PHE A 96 1.05 -5.85 -6.56
CA PHE A 96 -0.04 -6.08 -7.51
C PHE A 96 -0.15 -4.98 -8.58
N LEU A 97 0.17 -3.73 -8.23
CA LEU A 97 0.29 -2.66 -9.22
C LEU A 97 1.43 -2.92 -10.20
N ALA A 98 2.59 -3.36 -9.69
CA ALA A 98 3.73 -3.76 -10.51
C ALA A 98 3.37 -4.93 -11.45
N LYS A 99 2.76 -6.01 -10.92
CA LYS A 99 2.30 -7.15 -11.74
C LYS A 99 1.23 -6.79 -12.77
N ALA A 100 0.41 -5.78 -12.50
CA ALA A 100 -0.58 -5.28 -13.46
C ALA A 100 0.06 -4.49 -14.63
N GLY A 101 1.35 -4.12 -14.51
CA GLY A 101 2.07 -3.31 -15.49
C GLY A 101 1.73 -1.83 -15.43
N VAL A 102 1.02 -1.37 -14.39
CA VAL A 102 0.62 0.05 -14.29
C VAL A 102 1.74 0.95 -13.74
N LEU A 103 2.84 0.36 -13.27
CA LEU A 103 4.01 1.07 -12.75
C LEU A 103 5.16 1.18 -13.76
N GLU A 104 5.00 0.69 -15.00
CA GLU A 104 6.06 0.71 -16.00
C GLU A 104 6.49 2.14 -16.35
N GLY A 105 7.79 2.42 -16.22
CA GLY A 105 8.38 3.74 -16.39
C GLY A 105 8.06 4.75 -15.26
N LYS A 106 7.36 4.32 -14.20
CA LYS A 106 6.94 5.16 -13.07
C LYS A 106 7.82 4.97 -11.86
N ARG A 107 7.92 6.01 -11.03
CA ARG A 107 8.54 5.93 -9.72
C ARG A 107 7.58 5.28 -8.73
N ALA A 108 8.10 4.37 -7.91
CA ALA A 108 7.29 3.70 -6.87
C ALA A 108 8.14 3.27 -5.67
N THR A 109 7.51 3.05 -4.53
CA THR A 109 8.09 2.39 -3.35
C THR A 109 7.14 1.33 -2.82
N THR A 110 7.63 0.42 -1.99
CA THR A 110 6.85 -0.65 -1.35
C THR A 110 7.33 -0.86 0.08
N SER A 111 6.68 -1.75 0.83
CA SER A 111 7.12 -2.14 2.18
C SER A 111 8.54 -2.68 2.14
N LYS A 112 9.36 -2.26 3.10
CA LYS A 112 10.78 -2.65 3.18
C LYS A 112 10.93 -4.15 3.46
N ALA A 113 10.04 -4.70 4.28
CA ALA A 113 9.96 -6.14 4.54
C ALA A 113 9.56 -6.97 3.31
N PHE A 114 8.87 -6.35 2.34
CA PHE A 114 8.41 -7.00 1.11
C PHE A 114 9.19 -6.53 -0.13
N TRP A 115 10.30 -5.81 0.07
CA TRP A 115 11.00 -5.08 -0.98
C TRP A 115 11.47 -5.99 -2.10
N GLU A 116 12.22 -7.04 -1.77
CA GLU A 116 12.77 -7.98 -2.75
C GLU A 116 11.67 -8.62 -3.60
N ARG A 117 10.60 -9.11 -2.96
CA ARG A 117 9.47 -9.73 -3.67
C ARG A 117 8.74 -8.74 -4.56
N ALA A 118 8.33 -7.59 -4.04
CA ALA A 118 7.60 -6.62 -4.86
C ALA A 118 8.43 -6.07 -6.03
N THR A 119 9.73 -5.87 -5.84
CA THR A 119 10.62 -5.34 -6.89
C THR A 119 11.02 -6.38 -7.93
N SER A 120 10.78 -7.67 -7.66
CA SER A 120 10.84 -8.74 -8.66
C SER A 120 9.70 -8.71 -9.67
N PHE A 121 8.69 -7.86 -9.45
CA PHE A 121 7.56 -7.66 -10.35
C PHE A 121 7.72 -6.39 -11.18
N GLY A 122 7.20 -6.42 -12.42
CA GLY A 122 7.39 -5.34 -13.39
C GLY A 122 8.79 -5.39 -14.03
N GLU A 123 8.95 -4.75 -15.18
CA GLU A 123 10.21 -4.80 -15.94
C GLU A 123 11.01 -3.50 -15.83
N ASN A 124 10.33 -2.35 -15.79
CA ASN A 124 10.94 -1.03 -15.88
C ASN A 124 10.35 -0.04 -14.84
N VAL A 125 10.15 -0.51 -13.61
CA VAL A 125 9.71 0.34 -12.50
C VAL A 125 10.91 1.07 -11.89
N ASN A 126 10.82 2.39 -11.74
CA ASN A 126 11.84 3.22 -11.11
C ASN A 126 11.70 3.19 -9.58
N TRP A 127 12.07 2.07 -8.96
CA TRP A 127 11.94 1.84 -7.52
C TRP A 127 12.75 2.84 -6.68
N VAL A 128 12.14 3.37 -5.62
CA VAL A 128 12.75 4.32 -4.66
C VAL A 128 12.89 3.66 -3.28
N PRO A 129 14.04 3.02 -2.97
CA PRO A 129 14.19 2.12 -1.82
C PRO A 129 13.93 2.73 -0.46
N SER A 130 14.39 3.95 -0.23
CA SER A 130 14.33 4.59 1.09
C SER A 130 13.13 5.52 1.25
N ALA A 131 12.27 5.65 0.24
CA ALA A 131 11.10 6.51 0.31
C ALA A 131 10.00 5.88 1.17
N ARG A 132 9.42 6.69 2.08
CA ARG A 132 8.22 6.39 2.86
C ARG A 132 7.00 6.30 1.94
N TRP A 133 6.87 7.25 1.03
CA TRP A 133 5.94 7.17 -0.08
C TRP A 133 6.50 7.87 -1.32
N VAL A 134 5.92 7.54 -2.48
CA VAL A 134 6.25 8.13 -3.76
C VAL A 134 4.95 8.56 -4.44
N GLU A 135 4.94 9.80 -4.90
CA GLU A 135 3.94 10.37 -5.81
C GLU A 135 4.56 10.48 -7.21
N ASP A 136 3.92 9.86 -8.21
CA ASP A 136 4.25 10.00 -9.64
C ASP A 136 2.96 10.22 -10.44
N GLY A 137 2.61 11.50 -10.60
CA GLY A 137 1.34 11.91 -11.18
C GLY A 137 0.16 11.37 -10.37
N LYS A 138 -0.70 10.56 -10.99
CA LYS A 138 -1.85 9.96 -10.31
C LYS A 138 -1.54 8.69 -9.51
N ILE A 139 -0.32 8.20 -9.55
CA ILE A 139 0.08 6.98 -8.84
C ILE A 139 0.75 7.35 -7.53
N TRP A 140 0.20 6.86 -6.42
CA TRP A 140 0.71 7.07 -5.08
C TRP A 140 1.04 5.71 -4.46
N THR A 141 2.29 5.48 -4.08
CA THR A 141 2.72 4.22 -3.46
C THR A 141 3.40 4.47 -2.14
N SER A 142 3.08 3.67 -1.13
CA SER A 142 3.73 3.78 0.20
C SER A 142 4.39 2.48 0.62
N SER A 143 5.28 2.63 1.61
CA SER A 143 5.92 1.52 2.30
C SER A 143 4.99 0.81 3.29
N GLY A 144 5.42 0.61 4.53
CA GLY A 144 4.64 -0.11 5.54
C GLY A 144 3.37 0.62 5.99
N VAL A 145 2.72 0.08 7.03
CA VAL A 145 1.42 0.58 7.54
C VAL A 145 1.49 2.06 7.94
N ALA A 146 2.48 2.45 8.75
CA ALA A 146 2.64 3.83 9.20
C ALA A 146 2.93 4.78 8.02
N ALA A 147 3.76 4.35 7.07
CA ALA A 147 4.03 5.09 5.85
C ALA A 147 2.77 5.28 4.99
N GLY A 148 1.89 4.28 4.94
CA GLY A 148 0.59 4.36 4.28
C GLY A 148 -0.35 5.37 4.94
N MET A 149 -0.39 5.42 6.27
CA MET A 149 -1.18 6.43 7.00
C MET A 149 -0.68 7.86 6.70
N ASP A 150 0.64 8.07 6.66
CA ASP A 150 1.25 9.36 6.32
C ASP A 150 1.03 9.75 4.86
N MET A 151 1.17 8.80 3.94
CA MET A 151 0.85 9.02 2.53
C MET A 151 -0.62 9.42 2.38
N MET A 152 -1.55 8.77 3.09
CA MET A 152 -2.96 9.12 3.04
C MET A 152 -3.22 10.52 3.61
N TYR A 153 -2.51 10.94 4.65
CA TYR A 153 -2.55 12.33 5.11
C TYR A 153 -2.08 13.29 3.99
N ALA A 154 -0.95 12.99 3.34
CA ALA A 154 -0.42 13.80 2.24
C ALA A 154 -1.40 13.89 1.04
N LEU A 155 -2.01 12.75 0.65
CA LEU A 155 -3.01 12.70 -0.41
C LEU A 155 -4.26 13.49 -0.06
N LEU A 156 -4.81 13.33 1.16
CA LEU A 156 -5.98 14.10 1.59
C LEU A 156 -5.67 15.60 1.66
N LYS A 157 -4.45 15.97 2.07
CA LYS A 157 -4.00 17.36 2.08
C LYS A 157 -3.92 17.93 0.66
N HIS A 158 -3.44 17.15 -0.29
CA HIS A 158 -3.43 17.49 -1.71
C HIS A 158 -4.85 17.72 -2.25
N LEU A 159 -5.81 16.86 -1.89
CA LEU A 159 -7.18 16.92 -2.40
C LEU A 159 -8.03 18.02 -1.77
N TYR A 160 -7.89 18.26 -0.47
CA TYR A 160 -8.84 19.08 0.30
C TYR A 160 -8.23 20.33 0.92
N GLY A 161 -6.90 20.46 0.92
CA GLY A 161 -6.19 21.52 1.64
C GLY A 161 -6.21 21.32 3.17
N THR A 162 -5.39 22.10 3.87
CA THR A 162 -5.21 21.99 5.33
C THR A 162 -6.41 22.49 6.12
N GLU A 163 -7.12 23.51 5.63
CA GLU A 163 -8.28 24.10 6.31
C GLU A 163 -9.36 23.07 6.66
N LYS A 164 -9.61 22.13 5.73
CA LYS A 164 -10.58 21.04 5.94
C LYS A 164 -9.98 19.84 6.65
N LEU A 165 -8.71 19.55 6.41
CA LEU A 165 -8.07 18.33 6.89
C LEU A 165 -7.60 18.43 8.35
N ASP A 166 -7.03 19.56 8.76
CA ASP A 166 -6.40 19.70 10.08
C ASP A 166 -7.38 19.42 11.23
N PRO A 167 -8.64 19.90 11.22
CA PRO A 167 -9.61 19.53 12.26
C PRO A 167 -9.88 18.02 12.32
N MET A 168 -9.91 17.34 11.18
CA MET A 168 -10.13 15.89 11.13
C MET A 168 -8.94 15.14 11.72
N ILE A 169 -7.72 15.53 11.36
CA ILE A 169 -6.49 14.89 11.83
C ILE A 169 -6.28 15.12 13.32
N ASN A 170 -6.55 16.34 13.80
CA ASN A 170 -6.52 16.65 15.23
C ASN A 170 -7.57 15.85 16.01
N ASN A 171 -8.77 15.62 15.45
CA ASN A 171 -9.81 14.83 16.11
C ASN A 171 -9.49 13.33 16.22
N ILE A 172 -8.70 12.79 15.29
CA ILE A 172 -8.20 11.40 15.41
C ILE A 172 -6.85 11.31 16.13
N GLU A 173 -6.34 12.44 16.64
CA GLU A 173 -5.09 12.55 17.39
C GLU A 173 -3.88 11.95 16.65
N TYR A 174 -3.85 12.10 15.32
CA TYR A 174 -2.78 11.56 14.49
C TYR A 174 -1.70 12.61 14.18
N ALA A 175 -0.44 12.31 14.51
CA ALA A 175 0.72 13.14 14.17
C ALA A 175 1.48 12.51 12.99
N PRO A 176 1.24 12.97 11.74
CA PRO A 176 1.79 12.32 10.54
C PRO A 176 3.24 12.72 10.27
N HIS A 177 4.09 11.75 9.90
CA HIS A 177 5.40 12.04 9.33
C HIS A 177 5.29 12.61 7.92
N THR A 178 5.79 13.83 7.72
CA THR A 178 5.55 14.60 6.49
C THR A 178 6.70 14.58 5.49
N ASP A 179 7.84 13.94 5.80
CA ASP A 179 8.90 13.73 4.82
C ASP A 179 8.67 12.42 4.02
N PRO A 180 8.46 12.50 2.69
CA PRO A 180 8.32 11.33 1.82
C PRO A 180 9.60 10.51 1.69
N ASN A 181 10.77 11.10 1.92
CA ASN A 181 12.05 10.45 1.68
C ASN A 181 12.62 9.76 2.93
N TRP A 182 11.90 9.83 4.05
CA TRP A 182 12.33 9.28 5.32
C TRP A 182 11.64 7.97 5.66
N ASP A 183 12.30 6.85 5.40
CA ASP A 183 11.90 5.54 5.90
C ASP A 183 13.07 4.84 6.60
N ALA A 184 13.13 4.98 7.93
CA ALA A 184 14.17 4.40 8.77
C ALA A 184 14.20 2.85 8.73
N PHE A 185 13.11 2.20 8.29
CA PHE A 185 13.06 0.74 8.15
C PHE A 185 13.81 0.25 6.90
N SER A 186 14.19 1.15 5.99
CA SER A 186 15.12 0.84 4.90
C SER A 186 16.42 0.22 5.40
N VAL A 187 16.94 0.74 6.52
CA VAL A 187 18.16 0.24 7.17
C VAL A 187 17.95 -1.14 7.78
N ILE A 188 16.81 -1.34 8.47
CA ILE A 188 16.47 -2.60 9.15
C ILE A 188 16.30 -3.75 8.16
N HIS A 189 15.70 -3.48 7.00
CA HIS A 189 15.46 -4.48 5.96
C HIS A 189 16.53 -4.50 4.88
N HIS A 190 17.65 -3.77 5.07
CA HIS A 190 18.79 -3.76 4.17
C HIS A 190 18.43 -3.47 2.70
N VAL A 191 17.47 -2.58 2.45
CA VAL A 191 17.10 -2.22 1.07
C VAL A 191 18.24 -1.44 0.40
N PRO A 192 18.40 -1.52 -0.93
CA PRO A 192 19.51 -0.87 -1.62
C PRO A 192 19.58 0.64 -1.37
N GLY A 193 20.75 1.17 -1.03
CA GLY A 193 20.92 2.61 -0.79
C GLY A 193 20.34 3.13 0.52
N ALA A 194 20.02 2.25 1.48
CA ALA A 194 19.67 2.66 2.83
C ALA A 194 20.81 3.44 3.49
N ASP A 195 20.50 4.58 4.10
CA ASP A 195 21.45 5.41 4.82
C ASP A 195 21.42 5.05 6.32
N PRO A 196 22.48 4.38 6.85
CA PRO A 196 22.52 3.96 8.24
C PRO A 196 22.67 5.14 9.23
N SER A 197 22.92 6.37 8.74
CA SER A 197 22.99 7.56 9.58
C SER A 197 21.63 8.17 9.91
N ILE A 198 20.55 7.74 9.22
CA ILE A 198 19.19 8.21 9.48
C ILE A 198 18.80 7.87 10.93
N PRO A 199 18.41 8.87 11.75
CA PRO A 199 18.03 8.62 13.12
C PRO A 199 16.73 7.82 13.20
N LEU A 200 16.66 6.78 14.03
CA LEU A 200 15.41 6.07 14.32
C LEU A 200 14.49 6.82 15.30
N LYS A 201 14.90 8.00 15.77
CA LYS A 201 14.32 8.72 16.91
C LYS A 201 13.46 9.94 16.55
N ASP A 202 13.38 10.29 15.27
CA ASP A 202 12.67 11.50 14.86
C ASP A 202 11.18 11.20 14.70
N CYS A 203 10.43 11.36 15.79
CA CYS A 203 8.98 11.44 15.75
C CYS A 203 8.59 12.92 15.64
N VAL A 204 7.93 13.28 14.54
CA VAL A 204 7.34 14.61 14.31
C VAL A 204 6.19 14.90 15.27
N GLY A 205 6.03 16.18 15.64
CA GLY A 205 4.93 16.67 16.48
C GLY A 205 3.57 16.75 15.75
N PRO A 206 2.49 17.19 16.44
CA PRO A 206 1.16 17.31 15.85
C PRO A 206 1.11 18.25 14.64
N PRO A 207 0.18 18.06 13.68
CA PRO A 207 0.00 18.97 12.55
C PRO A 207 -0.22 20.42 13.00
N GLY A 208 0.51 21.36 12.39
CA GLY A 208 0.34 22.80 12.65
C GLY A 208 0.98 23.32 13.94
N TYR A 209 1.68 22.47 14.70
CA TYR A 209 2.46 22.86 15.87
C TYR A 209 3.96 22.77 15.55
N VAL A 210 4.64 23.93 15.59
CA VAL A 210 6.11 24.09 15.53
C VAL A 210 6.57 24.98 16.67
#